data_AF-A0A836XBT3-F1
#
_entry.id   AF-A0A836XBT3-F1
#
_cell.length_a   1.000
_cell.length_b   1.000
_cell.length_c   1.000
_cell.angle_alpha   90.00
_cell.angle_beta   90.00
_cell.angle_gamma   90.00
#
_symmetry.space_group_name_H-M   'P 1'
#
loop_
_entity.id
_entity.type
_entity.pdbx_description
1 polymer ?
#
loop_
_entity_poly.entity_id
_entity_poly.type
_entity_poly.pdbx_seq_one_letter_code
_entity_poly.pdbx_strand_id
1 'polypeptide(L)'
;AVTRPERIGAMVRAVRESPVYRPMPVLFNEDDHFDFDLPWNNLLAAMSEYASWGYFDPGASDYCDGYQSPPVNWGLSTPRKEAFFKLAQRITGV
;
A
#
# COMPACT_ATOMS: atom_id res chain seq x y z
N ALA A 1 5.83 9.55 -4.63
CA ALA A 1 5.32 9.18 -3.30
C ALA A 1 4.32 10.21 -2.74
N VAL A 2 3.08 9.80 -2.41
CA VAL A 2 2.12 10.57 -1.60
C VAL A 2 2.43 10.43 -0.11
N THR A 3 3.19 11.38 0.47
CA THR A 3 3.74 11.24 1.83
C THR A 3 2.79 11.50 2.99
N ARG A 4 1.55 11.91 2.69
CA ARG A 4 0.53 12.21 3.71
C ARG A 4 -0.68 11.30 3.51
N PRO A 5 -0.99 10.40 4.45
CA PRO A 5 -2.12 9.48 4.32
C PRO A 5 -3.45 10.18 4.04
N GLU A 6 -3.68 11.38 4.58
CA GLU A 6 -4.90 12.14 4.31
C GLU A 6 -5.15 12.38 2.81
N ARG A 7 -4.07 12.52 2.01
CA ARG A 7 -4.20 12.71 0.57
C ARG A 7 -4.65 11.45 -0.16
N ILE A 8 -4.31 10.26 0.33
CA ILE A 8 -4.80 9.00 -0.24
C ILE A 8 -6.33 8.97 -0.17
N GLY A 9 -6.89 9.25 1.02
CA GLY A 9 -8.34 9.29 1.17
C GLY A 9 -8.99 10.40 0.33
N ALA A 10 -8.35 11.57 0.25
CA ALA A 10 -8.84 12.67 -0.58
C ALA A 10 -8.85 12.32 -2.09
N MET A 11 -7.88 11.55 -2.58
CA MET A 11 -7.85 11.09 -3.97
C MET A 11 -9.04 10.18 -4.29
N VAL A 12 -9.39 9.25 -3.39
CA VAL A 12 -10.56 8.37 -3.58
C VAL A 12 -11.85 9.18 -3.67
N ARG A 13 -12.04 10.14 -2.75
CA ARG A 13 -13.21 11.03 -2.75
C ARG A 13 -13.29 11.85 -4.03
N ALA A 14 -12.18 12.48 -4.45
CA ALA A 14 -12.13 13.28 -5.67
C ALA A 14 -12.47 12.44 -6.93
N VAL A 15 -12.00 11.18 -7.01
CA VAL A 15 -12.37 10.29 -8.12
C VAL A 15 -13.86 9.99 -8.12
N ARG A 16 -14.46 9.71 -6.96
CA ARG A 16 -15.89 9.41 -6.83
C ARG A 16 -16.80 10.63 -7.08
N GLU A 17 -16.32 11.83 -6.79
CA GLU A 17 -17.00 13.11 -7.03
C GLU A 17 -16.92 13.57 -8.50
N SER A 18 -16.04 12.95 -9.30
CA SER A 18 -15.85 13.30 -10.71
C SER A 18 -17.14 13.06 -11.52
N PRO A 19 -17.52 13.97 -12.45
CA PRO A 19 -18.74 13.84 -13.23
C PRO A 19 -18.75 12.64 -14.19
N VAL A 20 -17.58 12.06 -14.48
CA VAL A 20 -17.44 10.86 -15.34
C VAL A 20 -17.40 9.56 -14.54
N TYR A 21 -17.41 9.62 -13.21
CA TYR A 21 -17.37 8.43 -12.38
C TYR A 21 -18.68 7.64 -12.51
N ARG A 22 -18.53 6.33 -12.59
CA ARG A 22 -19.62 5.35 -12.47
C ARG A 22 -19.29 4.42 -11.31
N PRO A 23 -20.29 3.78 -10.66
CA PRO A 23 -20.02 2.88 -9.53
C PRO A 23 -19.08 1.72 -9.92
N MET A 24 -17.80 1.85 -9.57
CA MET A 24 -16.76 0.86 -9.83
C MET A 24 -15.66 0.96 -8.77
N PRO A 25 -14.92 -0.13 -8.48
CA PRO A 25 -13.84 -0.09 -7.51
C PRO A 25 -12.77 0.94 -7.88
N VAL A 26 -12.23 1.63 -6.87
CA VAL A 26 -11.03 2.47 -6.99
C VAL A 26 -9.84 1.62 -6.54
N LEU A 27 -8.83 1.54 -7.39
CA LEU A 27 -7.64 0.73 -7.17
C LEU A 27 -6.41 1.64 -7.12
N PHE A 28 -5.71 1.68 -6.00
CA PHE A 28 -4.31 2.09 -6.00
C PHE A 28 -3.48 0.88 -6.42
N ASN A 29 -2.96 0.90 -7.64
CA ASN A 29 -2.20 -0.23 -8.18
C ASN A 29 -0.84 -0.40 -7.49
N GLU A 30 -0.18 0.71 -7.17
CA GLU A 30 1.15 0.76 -6.58
C GLU A 30 1.31 1.99 -5.69
N ASP A 31 1.93 1.80 -4.52
CA ASP A 31 2.39 2.87 -3.64
C ASP A 31 3.63 2.40 -2.86
N ASP A 32 4.57 3.34 -2.67
CA ASP A 32 5.93 3.12 -2.16
C ASP A 32 6.11 3.55 -0.70
N HIS A 33 5.02 3.60 0.08
CA HIS A 33 5.08 3.98 1.50
C HIS A 33 5.17 2.76 2.39
N PHE A 34 6.05 2.84 3.38
CA PHE A 34 6.46 1.70 4.20
C PHE A 34 6.18 1.89 5.70
N ASP A 35 5.38 2.89 6.06
CA ASP A 35 5.05 3.27 7.44
C ASP A 35 4.03 2.33 8.09
N PHE A 36 4.16 1.01 7.87
CA PHE A 36 3.20 -0.01 8.31
C PHE A 36 3.07 -0.13 9.84
N ASP A 37 4.07 0.36 10.57
CA ASP A 37 4.09 0.39 12.04
C ASP A 37 3.38 1.62 12.62
N LEU A 38 3.09 2.64 11.80
CA LEU A 38 2.32 3.81 12.26
C LEU A 38 0.83 3.47 12.37
N PRO A 39 0.11 4.05 13.35
CA PRO A 39 -1.34 3.82 13.53
C PRO A 39 -2.16 4.35 12.35
N TRP A 40 -1.57 5.26 11.56
CA TRP A 40 -2.16 5.80 10.35
C TRP A 40 -1.12 5.89 9.26
N ASN A 41 -1.38 5.23 8.13
CA ASN A 41 -0.49 5.15 6.98
C ASN A 41 -1.32 5.07 5.68
N ASN A 42 -0.65 5.10 4.53
CA ASN A 42 -1.33 5.14 3.23
C ASN A 42 -2.23 3.92 2.97
N LEU A 43 -1.82 2.72 3.37
CA LEU A 43 -2.62 1.51 3.24
C LEU A 43 -3.92 1.65 4.03
N LEU A 44 -3.83 2.06 5.30
CA LEU A 44 -5.00 2.26 6.17
C LEU A 44 -5.91 3.39 5.66
N ALA A 45 -5.33 4.45 5.08
CA ALA A 45 -6.09 5.55 4.48
C ALA A 45 -6.83 5.16 3.20
N ALA A 46 -6.28 4.27 2.37
CA ALA A 46 -7.01 3.72 1.23
C ALA A 46 -8.15 2.81 1.70
N MET A 47 -7.86 1.94 2.66
CA MET A 47 -8.84 1.00 3.21
C MET A 47 -10.02 1.69 3.90
N SER A 48 -9.80 2.80 4.61
CA SER A 48 -10.88 3.56 5.24
C SER A 48 -11.89 4.11 4.22
N GLU A 49 -11.46 4.29 2.97
CA GLU A 49 -12.32 4.72 1.86
C GLU A 49 -12.86 3.56 1.02
N TYR A 50 -12.66 2.30 1.44
CA TYR A 50 -13.00 1.12 0.64
C TYR A 50 -12.30 1.11 -0.73
N ALA A 51 -11.04 1.56 -0.77
CA ALA A 51 -10.15 1.42 -1.92
C ALA A 51 -9.03 0.43 -1.58
N SER A 52 -8.55 -0.31 -2.59
CA SER A 52 -7.38 -1.19 -2.41
C SER A 52 -6.10 -0.37 -2.26
N TRP A 53 -5.02 -1.00 -1.81
CA TRP A 53 -3.69 -0.41 -1.80
C TRP A 53 -2.65 -1.45 -2.23
N GLY A 54 -1.92 -1.15 -3.30
CA GLY A 54 -0.94 -2.06 -3.90
C GLY A 54 0.47 -1.82 -3.37
N TYR A 55 1.10 -2.86 -2.81
CA TYR A 55 2.42 -2.77 -2.23
C TYR A 55 3.52 -2.78 -3.30
N PHE A 56 4.21 -1.64 -3.46
CA PHE A 56 5.36 -1.52 -4.34
C PHE A 56 6.65 -1.39 -3.51
N ASP A 57 7.47 -2.44 -3.52
CA ASP A 57 8.77 -2.49 -2.85
C ASP A 57 9.88 -2.64 -3.92
N PRO A 58 10.45 -1.52 -4.41
CA PRO A 58 11.40 -1.53 -5.54
C PRO A 58 12.72 -2.24 -5.22
N GLY A 59 13.05 -2.39 -3.94
CA GLY A 59 14.30 -3.01 -3.50
C GLY A 59 15.57 -2.23 -3.85
N ALA A 60 16.71 -2.88 -3.62
CA ALA A 60 18.05 -2.34 -3.88
C ALA A 60 18.86 -3.19 -4.88
N SER A 61 18.23 -4.17 -5.54
CA SER A 61 18.89 -5.13 -6.45
C SER A 61 20.02 -5.92 -5.79
N ASP A 62 19.82 -6.28 -4.51
CA ASP A 62 20.80 -6.95 -3.65
C ASP A 62 20.36 -8.35 -3.21
N TYR A 63 19.30 -8.90 -3.83
CA TYR A 63 18.64 -10.16 -3.48
C TYR A 63 18.03 -10.19 -2.07
N CYS A 64 18.10 -9.10 -1.30
CA CYS A 64 17.53 -8.99 0.04
C CYS A 64 16.26 -8.15 0.02
N ASP A 65 16.36 -6.93 -0.51
CA ASP A 65 15.32 -5.92 -0.55
C ASP A 65 14.43 -6.07 -1.80
N GLY A 66 13.17 -5.65 -1.67
CA GLY A 66 12.24 -5.56 -2.78
C GLY A 66 11.46 -6.83 -3.10
N TYR A 67 10.19 -6.65 -3.46
CA TYR A 67 9.41 -7.66 -4.17
C TYR A 67 9.37 -7.41 -5.68
N GLN A 68 9.79 -6.22 -6.13
CA GLN A 68 9.89 -5.82 -7.53
C GLN A 68 11.34 -5.73 -8.04
N SER A 69 12.27 -6.46 -7.40
CA SER A 69 13.69 -6.50 -7.77
C SER A 69 14.15 -7.93 -8.10
N PRO A 70 14.06 -8.39 -9.36
CA PRO A 70 14.52 -9.72 -9.76
C PRO A 70 16.05 -9.85 -9.77
N PRO A 71 16.63 -10.98 -9.32
CA PRO A 71 15.95 -12.14 -8.72
C PRO A 71 15.36 -11.80 -7.35
N VAL A 72 14.11 -12.23 -7.12
CA VAL A 72 13.35 -11.84 -5.93
C VAL A 72 13.55 -12.87 -4.80
N ASN A 73 13.92 -12.40 -3.62
CA ASN A 73 13.78 -13.17 -2.39
C ASN A 73 12.36 -12.98 -1.83
N TRP A 74 11.55 -14.04 -1.97
CA TRP A 74 10.14 -14.06 -1.58
C TRP A 74 9.91 -14.22 -0.07
N GLY A 75 10.97 -14.41 0.72
CA GLY A 75 10.87 -14.49 2.18
C GLY A 75 10.58 -13.13 2.83
N LEU A 76 10.47 -13.13 4.16
CA LEU A 76 10.41 -11.93 4.99
C LEU A 76 11.83 -11.47 5.35
N SER A 77 12.66 -11.23 4.34
CA SER A 77 14.11 -11.02 4.50
C SER A 77 14.50 -9.69 5.14
N THR A 78 13.56 -8.75 5.28
CA THR A 78 13.83 -7.40 5.79
C THR A 78 12.75 -6.95 6.78
N PRO A 79 13.06 -6.02 7.70
CA PRO A 79 12.07 -5.44 8.60
C PRO A 79 10.87 -4.83 7.85
N ARG A 80 11.11 -4.24 6.67
CA ARG A 80 10.05 -3.68 5.82
C ARG A 80 9.07 -4.76 5.34
N LYS A 81 9.60 -5.86 4.81
CA LYS A 81 8.79 -7.00 4.35
C LYS A 81 8.00 -7.60 5.52
N GLU A 82 8.62 -7.80 6.66
CA GLU A 82 7.93 -8.25 7.87
C GLU A 82 6.81 -7.30 8.31
N ALA A 83 7.05 -5.99 8.33
CA ALA A 83 6.10 -4.99 8.79
C ALA A 83 4.82 -4.97 7.92
N PHE A 84 4.97 -5.09 6.60
CA PHE A 84 3.83 -5.22 5.68
C PHE A 84 2.94 -6.43 6.05
N PHE A 85 3.53 -7.62 6.18
CA PHE A 85 2.76 -8.83 6.48
C PHE A 85 2.19 -8.84 7.91
N LYS A 86 2.87 -8.22 8.89
CA LYS A 86 2.31 -8.00 10.24
C LYS A 86 1.07 -7.10 10.20
N LEU A 87 1.10 -6.03 9.41
CA LEU A 87 -0.08 -5.18 9.20
C LEU A 87 -1.19 -5.95 8.47
N ALA A 88 -0.87 -6.69 7.41
CA ALA A 88 -1.82 -7.50 6.67
C ALA A 88 -2.54 -8.51 7.60
N GLN A 89 -1.79 -9.26 8.41
CA GLN A 89 -2.35 -10.19 9.39
C GLN A 89 -3.29 -9.50 10.39
N ARG A 90 -2.92 -8.32 10.91
CA ARG A 90 -3.81 -7.53 11.81
C ARG A 90 -5.12 -7.15 11.14
N ILE A 91 -5.08 -6.81 9.85
CA ILE A 91 -6.25 -6.41 9.07
C ILE A 91 -7.15 -7.62 8.76
N THR A 92 -6.56 -8.75 8.37
CA THR A 92 -7.31 -9.93 7.92
C THR A 92 -7.76 -10.84 9.06
N GLY A 93 -7.12 -10.76 10.23
CA GLY A 93 -7.43 -11.60 11.39
C GLY A 93 -7.02 -13.07 11.24
N VAL A 94 -6.17 -13.39 10.25
CA VAL A 94 -5.62 -14.72 9.95
C VAL A 94 -4.11 -14.64 9.82
#